data_AF-A0A7C6AIS2-F1
#
_entry.id   AF-A0A7C6AIS2-F1
#
_cell.length_a   1.000
_cell.length_b   1.000
_cell.length_c   1.000
_cell.angle_alpha   90.00
_cell.angle_beta   90.00
_cell.angle_gamma   90.00
#
_symmetry.space_group_name_H-M   'P 1'
#
loop_
_entity.id
_entity.type
_entity.pdbx_description
1 polymer ?
#
loop_
_entity_poly.entity_id
_entity_poly.type
_entity_poly.pdbx_seq_one_letter_code
_entity_poly.pdbx_strand_id
1 'polypeptide(L)'
;MSFGYPLRFSLYLSWKKVLRTKIFFFFMAGFIVLLAIFWWQAGYLYARRFFFSLFPYLFLLIAQDIFREEIDSGSLENVIFIRFNFRSYLQEKNISLFLLATIASTLVFVPFLLISLLPGDFSWAMFSSFFAGLMVGLYYISLAGLLGLRLRSGSNVLAIILIQVFLFLGLLVATSSGASGRDIIDLLISGQPQGSRERLILFSFLALWPNALTSRTYGSLGFKLEALALIFLFLGLQAWRLGRLELKRE
;
A
#
# COMPACT_ATOMS: atom_id res chain seq x y z
N MET A 1 28.46 -9.62 7.83
CA MET A 1 27.99 -9.19 6.50
C MET A 1 27.44 -7.78 6.61
N SER A 2 28.02 -6.82 5.89
CA SER A 2 27.59 -5.42 5.92
C SER A 2 26.24 -5.25 5.21
N PHE A 3 25.16 -5.10 5.98
CA PHE A 3 23.82 -4.81 5.49
C PHE A 3 23.70 -3.42 4.81
N GLY A 4 24.72 -2.55 4.95
CA GLY A 4 24.62 -1.14 4.54
C GLY A 4 24.89 -0.84 3.06
N TYR A 5 25.86 -1.50 2.44
CA TYR A 5 26.21 -1.26 1.04
C TYR A 5 25.14 -1.72 0.02
N PRO A 6 24.55 -2.92 0.15
CA PRO A 6 23.62 -3.41 -0.88
C PRO A 6 22.28 -2.66 -0.84
N LEU A 7 21.81 -2.28 0.36
CA LEU A 7 20.61 -1.45 0.51
C LEU A 7 20.78 -0.04 -0.07
N ARG A 8 21.93 0.62 0.16
CA ARG A 8 22.22 1.96 -0.41
C ARG A 8 22.20 1.93 -1.94
N PHE A 9 22.77 0.88 -2.53
CA PHE A 9 22.79 0.70 -3.97
C PHE A 9 21.38 0.44 -4.53
N SER A 10 20.63 -0.46 -3.90
CA SER A 10 19.22 -0.74 -4.26
C SER A 10 18.34 0.52 -4.17
N LEU A 11 18.51 1.31 -3.11
CA LEU A 11 17.78 2.56 -2.92
C LEU A 11 18.15 3.59 -3.99
N TYR A 12 19.43 3.75 -4.31
CA TYR A 12 19.90 4.65 -5.36
C TYR A 12 19.34 4.27 -6.74
N LEU A 13 19.36 2.98 -7.09
CA LEU A 13 18.78 2.49 -8.34
C LEU A 13 17.27 2.74 -8.38
N SER A 14 16.56 2.40 -7.31
CA SER A 14 15.12 2.60 -7.20
C SER A 14 14.74 4.09 -7.28
N TRP A 15 15.52 4.96 -6.63
CA TRP A 15 15.37 6.41 -6.69
C TRP A 15 15.50 6.93 -8.12
N LYS A 16 16.57 6.56 -8.83
CA LYS A 16 16.78 6.96 -10.22
C LYS A 16 15.65 6.49 -11.13
N LYS A 17 15.10 5.29 -10.90
CA LYS A 17 13.99 4.74 -11.67
C LYS A 17 12.70 5.54 -11.47
N VAL A 18 12.36 5.84 -10.21
CA VAL A 18 11.22 6.69 -9.88
C VAL A 18 11.36 8.07 -10.55
N LEU A 19 12.55 8.68 -10.48
CA LEU A 19 12.82 9.97 -11.13
C LEU A 19 12.79 9.93 -12.67
N ARG A 20 13.03 8.78 -13.30
CA ARG A 20 12.92 8.67 -14.77
C ARG A 20 11.46 8.53 -15.23
N THR A 21 10.58 8.11 -14.33
CA THR A 21 9.20 7.76 -14.64
C THR A 21 8.34 9.00 -14.68
N LYS A 22 8.06 9.54 -15.88
CA LYS A 22 7.19 10.72 -16.05
C LYS A 22 5.82 10.56 -15.38
N ILE A 23 5.27 9.34 -15.42
CA ILE A 23 3.98 9.00 -14.81
C ILE A 23 3.97 9.30 -13.31
N PHE A 24 5.09 9.08 -12.59
CA PHE A 24 5.18 9.37 -11.16
C PHE A 24 4.99 10.86 -10.86
N PHE A 25 5.61 11.75 -11.64
CA PHE A 25 5.45 13.19 -11.46
C PHE A 25 4.05 13.67 -11.83
N PHE A 26 3.47 13.17 -12.92
CA PHE A 26 2.08 13.50 -13.26
C PHE A 26 1.10 13.03 -12.20
N PHE A 27 1.30 11.82 -11.66
CA PHE A 27 0.48 11.30 -10.57
C PHE A 27 0.64 12.15 -9.31
N MET A 28 1.87 12.48 -8.90
CA MET A 28 2.13 13.32 -7.72
C MET A 28 1.55 14.72 -7.87
N ALA A 29 1.70 15.34 -9.05
CA ALA A 29 1.12 16.65 -9.34
C ALA A 29 -0.41 16.58 -9.27
N GLY A 30 -1.03 15.59 -9.92
CA GLY A 30 -2.48 15.36 -9.85
C GLY A 30 -2.96 15.12 -8.42
N PHE A 31 -2.23 14.31 -7.65
CA PHE A 31 -2.50 14.04 -6.24
C PHE A 31 -2.48 15.32 -5.39
N ILE A 32 -1.45 16.16 -5.55
CA ILE A 32 -1.32 17.43 -4.83
C ILE A 32 -2.43 18.42 -5.24
N VAL A 33 -2.68 18.57 -6.55
CA VAL A 33 -3.73 19.45 -7.07
C VAL A 33 -5.10 19.03 -6.54
N LEU A 34 -5.38 17.73 -6.54
CA LEU A 34 -6.64 17.19 -6.06
C LEU A 34 -6.80 17.40 -4.55
N LEU A 35 -5.75 17.24 -3.75
CA LEU A 35 -5.76 17.61 -2.33
C LEU A 35 -5.98 19.12 -2.11
N ALA A 36 -5.37 19.97 -2.93
CA ALA A 36 -5.56 21.42 -2.88
C ALA A 36 -7.01 21.81 -3.23
N ILE A 37 -7.63 21.16 -4.22
CA ILE A 37 -9.04 21.36 -4.57
C ILE A 37 -9.94 20.96 -3.39
N PHE A 38 -9.72 19.79 -2.79
CA PHE A 38 -10.50 19.36 -1.63
C PHE A 38 -10.33 20.30 -0.45
N TRP A 39 -9.12 20.82 -0.24
CA TRP A 39 -8.87 21.81 0.80
C TRP A 39 -9.67 23.08 0.53
N TRP A 40 -9.59 23.61 -0.69
CA TRP A 40 -10.25 24.85 -1.06
C TRP A 40 -11.78 24.74 -0.96
N GLN A 41 -12.36 23.64 -1.44
CA GLN A 41 -13.82 23.48 -1.53
C GLN A 41 -14.47 22.95 -0.25
N ALA A 42 -13.86 21.95 0.40
CA ALA A 42 -14.45 21.24 1.53
C ALA A 42 -13.72 21.53 2.86
N GLY A 43 -12.60 22.24 2.83
CA GLY A 43 -11.83 22.60 4.02
C GLY A 43 -10.77 21.58 4.43
N TYR A 44 -9.93 21.99 5.39
CA TYR A 44 -8.76 21.25 5.87
C TYR A 44 -9.09 19.83 6.32
N LEU A 45 -10.17 19.64 7.09
CA LEU A 45 -10.49 18.36 7.71
C LEU A 45 -10.88 17.29 6.67
N TYR A 46 -11.56 17.69 5.59
CA TYR A 46 -11.89 16.81 4.48
C TYR A 46 -10.66 16.46 3.65
N ALA A 47 -9.84 17.46 3.28
CA ALA A 47 -8.58 17.22 2.57
C ALA A 47 -7.66 16.27 3.33
N ARG A 48 -7.58 16.40 4.66
CA ARG A 48 -6.81 15.51 5.54
C ARG A 48 -7.34 14.07 5.52
N ARG A 49 -8.65 13.87 5.64
CA ARG A 49 -9.27 12.52 5.57
C ARG A 49 -9.01 11.87 4.21
N PHE A 50 -9.10 12.67 3.16
CA PHE A 50 -8.88 12.23 1.79
C PHE A 50 -7.41 11.86 1.55
N PHE A 51 -6.47 12.66 2.06
CA PHE A 51 -5.04 12.32 2.09
C PHE A 51 -4.81 10.94 2.71
N PHE A 52 -5.30 10.72 3.94
CA PHE A 52 -5.14 9.42 4.64
C PHE A 52 -5.77 8.24 3.90
N SER A 53 -6.80 8.49 3.09
CA SER A 53 -7.47 7.46 2.30
C SER A 53 -6.74 7.13 1.00
N LEU A 54 -5.99 8.08 0.43
CA LEU A 54 -5.36 7.91 -0.88
C LEU A 54 -3.85 7.67 -0.83
N PHE A 55 -3.12 8.28 0.10
CA PHE A 55 -1.65 8.20 0.08
C PHE A 55 -1.10 6.76 0.09
N PRO A 56 -1.75 5.73 0.68
CA PRO A 56 -1.23 4.37 0.58
C PRO A 56 -1.13 3.87 -0.87
N TYR A 57 -1.90 4.41 -1.81
CA TYR A 57 -1.77 4.09 -3.23
C TYR A 57 -0.46 4.58 -3.87
N LEU A 58 0.27 5.52 -3.25
CA LEU A 58 1.62 5.90 -3.69
C LEU A 58 2.57 4.70 -3.64
N PHE A 59 2.42 3.82 -2.64
CA PHE A 59 3.19 2.59 -2.51
C PHE A 59 2.85 1.64 -3.65
N LEU A 60 1.57 1.53 -4.00
CA LEU A 60 1.11 0.69 -5.11
C LEU A 60 1.66 1.17 -6.47
N LEU A 61 1.66 2.50 -6.71
CA LEU A 61 2.21 3.09 -7.92
C LEU A 61 3.71 2.83 -8.05
N ILE A 62 4.47 3.05 -6.97
CA ILE A 62 5.92 2.80 -6.95
C ILE A 62 6.22 1.30 -7.11
N ALA A 63 5.30 0.42 -6.68
CA ALA A 63 5.40 -1.03 -6.81
C ALA A 63 4.90 -1.60 -8.16
N GLN A 64 4.49 -0.76 -9.11
CA GLN A 64 3.87 -1.21 -10.36
C GLN A 64 4.78 -2.14 -11.18
N ASP A 65 6.06 -1.80 -11.30
CA ASP A 65 7.04 -2.54 -12.10
C ASP A 65 8.13 -3.20 -11.23
N ILE A 66 7.71 -3.93 -10.18
CA ILE A 66 8.64 -4.64 -9.28
C ILE A 66 9.53 -5.64 -10.02
N PHE A 67 9.11 -6.30 -11.09
CA PHE A 67 9.96 -7.30 -11.78
C PHE A 67 10.29 -6.97 -13.22
N ARG A 68 9.40 -6.25 -13.92
CA ARG A 68 9.49 -6.10 -15.38
C ARG A 68 10.83 -5.51 -15.83
N GLU A 69 11.26 -4.41 -15.23
CA GLU A 69 12.49 -3.77 -15.67
C GLU A 69 13.75 -4.62 -15.41
N GLU A 70 13.72 -5.51 -14.41
CA GLU A 70 14.84 -6.42 -14.13
C GLU A 70 14.88 -7.56 -15.14
N ILE A 71 13.71 -8.04 -15.54
CA ILE A 71 13.55 -9.02 -16.63
C ILE A 71 14.03 -8.38 -17.94
N ASP A 72 13.49 -7.20 -18.28
CA ASP A 72 13.74 -6.53 -19.57
C ASP A 72 15.20 -6.03 -19.70
N SER A 73 15.89 -5.72 -18.59
CA SER A 73 17.30 -5.30 -18.60
C SER A 73 18.30 -6.45 -18.50
N GLY A 74 17.85 -7.70 -18.36
CA GLY A 74 18.72 -8.82 -18.03
C GLY A 74 19.43 -8.68 -16.68
N SER A 75 19.08 -7.67 -15.85
CA SER A 75 19.70 -7.52 -14.53
C SER A 75 19.33 -8.66 -13.60
N LEU A 76 18.18 -9.31 -13.84
CA LEU A 76 17.77 -10.52 -13.14
C LEU A 76 18.79 -11.64 -13.34
N GLU A 77 19.26 -11.83 -14.58
CA GLU A 77 20.31 -12.80 -14.91
C GLU A 77 21.62 -12.41 -14.22
N ASN A 78 22.03 -11.15 -14.31
CA ASN A 78 23.26 -10.68 -13.66
C ASN A 78 23.23 -10.79 -12.12
N VAL A 79 22.10 -10.54 -11.46
CA VAL A 79 21.97 -10.69 -10.00
C VAL A 79 21.96 -12.17 -9.58
N ILE A 80 21.32 -13.03 -10.38
CA ILE A 80 21.39 -14.49 -10.22
C ILE A 80 22.85 -14.96 -10.34
N PHE A 81 23.62 -14.44 -11.30
CA PHE A 81 25.02 -14.80 -11.52
C PHE A 81 26.01 -14.22 -10.50
N ILE A 82 25.82 -12.99 -10.00
CA ILE A 82 26.84 -12.30 -9.19
C ILE A 82 26.74 -12.64 -7.69
N ARG A 83 25.55 -12.98 -7.16
CA ARG A 83 25.37 -13.26 -5.71
C ARG A 83 24.61 -14.54 -5.36
N PHE A 84 24.04 -15.25 -6.34
CA PHE A 84 23.23 -16.47 -6.12
C PHE A 84 22.15 -16.32 -5.03
N ASN A 85 21.57 -15.14 -4.86
CA ASN A 85 20.57 -14.90 -3.82
C ASN A 85 19.58 -13.82 -4.27
N PHE A 86 18.69 -14.22 -5.17
CA PHE A 86 17.62 -13.38 -5.70
C PHE A 86 16.65 -12.96 -4.58
N ARG A 87 16.44 -13.84 -3.59
CA ARG A 87 15.63 -13.57 -2.41
C ARG A 87 16.12 -12.37 -1.62
N SER A 88 17.42 -12.28 -1.33
CA SER A 88 17.98 -11.13 -0.60
C SER A 88 17.88 -9.84 -1.41
N TYR A 89 18.14 -9.89 -2.71
CA TYR A 89 17.97 -8.73 -3.58
C TYR A 89 16.53 -8.21 -3.59
N LEU A 90 15.55 -9.12 -3.70
CA LEU A 90 14.15 -8.74 -3.70
C LEU A 90 13.68 -8.18 -2.34
N GLN A 91 14.19 -8.71 -1.23
CA GLN A 91 13.96 -8.13 0.10
C GLN A 91 14.50 -6.70 0.19
N GLU A 92 15.74 -6.47 -0.25
CA GLU A 92 16.35 -5.15 -0.29
C GLU A 92 15.55 -4.17 -1.18
N LYS A 93 15.04 -4.66 -2.31
CA LYS A 93 14.18 -3.88 -3.20
C LYS A 93 12.86 -3.50 -2.54
N ASN A 94 12.15 -4.44 -1.93
CA ASN A 94 10.91 -4.15 -1.21
C ASN A 94 11.13 -3.09 -0.11
N ILE A 95 12.24 -3.19 0.64
CA ILE A 95 12.62 -2.19 1.64
C ILE A 95 12.90 -0.83 0.97
N SER A 96 13.63 -0.83 -0.16
CA SER A 96 13.96 0.40 -0.89
C SER A 96 12.70 1.11 -1.39
N LEU A 97 11.75 0.38 -1.98
CA LEU A 97 10.48 0.93 -2.45
C LEU A 97 9.64 1.46 -1.29
N PHE A 98 9.61 0.73 -0.17
CA PHE A 98 8.93 1.18 1.05
C PHE A 98 9.50 2.50 1.58
N LEU A 99 10.84 2.62 1.66
CA LEU A 99 11.50 3.84 2.10
C LEU A 99 11.20 5.02 1.17
N LEU A 100 11.26 4.81 -0.14
CA LEU A 100 10.96 5.83 -1.14
C LEU A 100 9.52 6.34 -1.03
N ALA A 101 8.56 5.42 -0.96
CA ALA A 101 7.15 5.76 -0.81
C ALA A 101 6.87 6.45 0.55
N THR A 102 7.58 6.04 1.62
CA THR A 102 7.50 6.69 2.93
C THR A 102 8.02 8.12 2.87
N ILE A 103 9.16 8.37 2.21
CA ILE A 103 9.71 9.73 2.03
C ILE A 103 8.70 10.59 1.27
N ALA A 104 8.19 10.12 0.13
CA ALA A 104 7.21 10.84 -0.67
C ALA A 104 5.93 11.16 0.14
N SER A 105 5.41 10.17 0.87
CA SER A 105 4.23 10.34 1.72
C SER A 105 4.47 11.32 2.87
N THR A 106 5.67 11.30 3.46
CA THR A 106 6.07 12.22 4.54
C THR A 106 6.15 13.65 4.03
N LEU A 107 6.72 13.87 2.85
CA LEU A 107 6.80 15.20 2.23
C LEU A 107 5.41 15.83 2.03
N VAL A 108 4.41 15.03 1.64
CA VAL A 108 3.02 15.50 1.52
C VAL A 108 2.33 15.64 2.87
N PHE A 109 2.69 14.82 3.86
CA PHE A 109 2.11 14.87 5.20
C PHE A 109 2.56 16.12 6.01
N VAL A 110 3.81 16.56 5.83
CA VAL A 110 4.40 17.68 6.58
C VAL A 110 3.56 18.97 6.49
N PRO A 111 3.09 19.44 5.33
CA PRO A 111 2.17 20.58 5.24
C PRO A 111 0.89 20.42 6.08
N PHE A 112 0.26 19.24 6.07
CA PHE A 112 -0.94 18.98 6.88
C PHE A 112 -0.63 19.02 8.38
N LEU A 113 0.55 18.55 8.78
CA LEU A 113 1.00 18.56 10.16
C LEU A 113 1.34 19.98 10.63
N LEU A 114 2.11 20.74 9.85
CA LEU A 114 2.44 22.13 10.18
C LEU A 114 1.19 22.99 10.30
N ILE A 115 0.23 22.82 9.39
CA ILE A 115 -1.00 23.59 9.43
C ILE A 115 -1.91 23.16 10.58
N SER A 116 -1.86 21.90 11.04
CA SER A 116 -2.60 21.46 12.24
C SER A 116 -2.15 22.13 13.54
N LEU A 117 -0.92 22.65 13.58
CA LEU A 117 -0.35 23.31 14.76
C LEU A 117 -0.86 24.75 14.92
N LEU A 118 -1.24 25.42 13.82
CA LEU A 118 -1.66 26.82 13.82
C LEU A 118 -3.05 27.07 14.47
N PRO A 119 -4.08 26.24 14.24
CA PRO A 119 -5.40 26.40 14.85
C PRO A 119 -5.59 25.59 16.14
N GLY A 120 -4.57 24.88 16.63
CA GLY A 120 -4.72 23.97 17.78
C GLY A 120 -5.43 22.64 17.47
N ASP A 121 -5.71 22.34 16.19
CA ASP A 121 -6.35 21.10 15.72
C ASP A 121 -5.40 19.89 15.69
N PHE A 122 -4.25 20.01 16.35
CA PHE A 122 -3.26 18.95 16.42
C PHE A 122 -3.82 17.75 17.19
N SER A 123 -3.67 16.55 16.61
CA SER A 123 -4.10 15.31 17.23
C SER A 123 -3.06 14.21 17.00
N TRP A 124 -2.68 13.52 18.08
CA TRP A 124 -1.86 12.31 18.01
C TRP A 124 -2.47 11.21 17.14
N ALA A 125 -3.79 11.25 16.91
CA ALA A 125 -4.47 10.35 15.98
C ALA A 125 -4.01 10.52 14.51
N MET A 126 -3.40 11.66 14.15
CA MET A 126 -2.81 11.84 12.82
C MET A 126 -1.62 10.91 12.61
N PHE A 127 -0.78 10.74 13.63
CA PHE A 127 0.33 9.80 13.57
C PHE A 127 -0.16 8.37 13.49
N SER A 128 -1.16 7.99 14.28
CA SER A 128 -1.71 6.62 14.21
C SER A 128 -2.32 6.31 12.85
N SER A 129 -2.99 7.29 12.22
CA SER A 129 -3.54 7.17 10.86
C SER A 129 -2.43 7.12 9.80
N PHE A 130 -1.37 7.91 9.98
CA PHE A 130 -0.19 7.90 9.12
C PHE A 130 0.53 6.55 9.17
N PHE A 131 0.83 6.03 10.37
CA PHE A 131 1.45 4.71 10.55
C PHE A 131 0.55 3.58 10.04
N ALA A 132 -0.77 3.67 10.23
CA ALA A 132 -1.70 2.72 9.63
C ALA A 132 -1.62 2.76 8.10
N GLY A 133 -1.53 3.94 7.50
CA GLY A 133 -1.38 4.05 6.05
C GLY A 133 -0.01 3.60 5.52
N LEU A 134 1.08 3.74 6.30
CA LEU A 134 2.38 3.12 5.97
C LEU A 134 2.28 1.59 5.98
N MET A 135 1.55 1.03 6.95
CA MET A 135 1.28 -0.42 7.03
C MET A 135 0.45 -0.89 5.83
N VAL A 136 -0.56 -0.12 5.42
CA VAL A 136 -1.31 -0.38 4.17
C VAL A 136 -0.41 -0.24 2.94
N GLY A 137 0.54 0.69 2.95
CA GLY A 137 1.56 0.81 1.92
C GLY A 137 2.43 -0.45 1.79
N LEU A 138 2.88 -1.02 2.92
CA LEU A 138 3.57 -2.31 2.95
C LEU A 138 2.70 -3.46 2.44
N TYR A 139 1.42 -3.45 2.79
CA TYR A 139 0.44 -4.38 2.25
C TYR A 139 0.41 -4.31 0.72
N TYR A 140 0.34 -3.12 0.12
CA TYR A 140 0.37 -2.98 -1.33
C TYR A 140 1.69 -3.43 -1.96
N ILE A 141 2.84 -3.10 -1.37
CA ILE A 141 4.14 -3.56 -1.89
C ILE A 141 4.21 -5.10 -1.87
N SER A 142 3.83 -5.72 -0.76
CA SER A 142 3.86 -7.18 -0.62
C SER A 142 2.88 -7.88 -1.57
N LEU A 143 1.67 -7.34 -1.72
CA LEU A 143 0.67 -7.86 -2.65
C LEU A 143 1.09 -7.67 -4.12
N ALA A 144 1.58 -6.49 -4.48
CA ALA A 144 2.08 -6.19 -5.82
C ALA A 144 3.30 -7.05 -6.18
N GLY A 145 4.18 -7.33 -5.21
CA GLY A 145 5.29 -8.27 -5.34
C GLY A 145 4.83 -9.71 -5.53
N LEU A 146 3.79 -10.17 -4.83
CA LEU A 146 3.24 -11.51 -5.04
C LEU A 146 2.57 -11.64 -6.42
N LEU A 147 1.77 -10.63 -6.81
CA LEU A 147 1.08 -10.60 -8.10
C LEU A 147 2.03 -10.43 -9.28
N GLY A 148 3.12 -9.67 -9.11
CA GLY A 148 4.15 -9.46 -10.14
C GLY A 148 4.89 -10.73 -10.55
N LEU A 149 4.82 -11.81 -9.75
CA LEU A 149 5.31 -13.14 -10.14
C LEU A 149 4.42 -13.84 -11.18
N ARG A 150 3.15 -13.41 -11.35
CA ARG A 150 2.17 -14.01 -12.27
C ARG A 150 1.73 -13.05 -13.36
N LEU A 151 1.56 -11.78 -13.02
CA LEU A 151 1.04 -10.73 -13.88
C LEU A 151 2.20 -9.90 -14.44
N ARG A 152 2.16 -9.59 -15.74
CA ARG A 152 3.19 -8.79 -16.41
C ARG A 152 2.81 -7.30 -16.42
N SER A 153 3.82 -6.43 -16.45
CA SER A 153 3.70 -5.03 -16.92
C SER A 153 2.62 -4.18 -16.23
N GLY A 154 2.71 -3.99 -14.91
CA GLY A 154 1.76 -3.13 -14.17
C GLY A 154 0.32 -3.64 -14.08
N SER A 155 0.00 -4.79 -14.67
CA SER A 155 -1.33 -5.42 -14.59
C SER A 155 -1.69 -5.83 -13.16
N ASN A 156 -0.70 -5.97 -12.27
CA ASN A 156 -0.89 -6.16 -10.84
C ASN A 156 -1.62 -4.98 -10.19
N VAL A 157 -1.21 -3.75 -10.48
CA VAL A 157 -1.84 -2.53 -9.97
C VAL A 157 -3.26 -2.40 -10.52
N LEU A 158 -3.43 -2.62 -11.83
CA LEU A 158 -4.75 -2.59 -12.46
C LEU A 158 -5.71 -3.61 -11.84
N ALA A 159 -5.24 -4.84 -11.61
CA ALA A 159 -6.06 -5.89 -10.99
C ALA A 159 -6.53 -5.49 -9.59
N ILE A 160 -5.64 -4.93 -8.76
CA ILE A 160 -5.98 -4.45 -7.41
C ILE A 160 -7.03 -3.35 -7.48
N ILE A 161 -6.82 -2.35 -8.35
CA ILE A 161 -7.76 -1.23 -8.52
C ILE A 161 -9.11 -1.73 -9.02
N LEU A 162 -9.14 -2.63 -10.00
CA LEU A 162 -10.39 -3.18 -10.53
C LEU A 162 -11.18 -3.93 -9.46
N ILE A 163 -10.53 -4.77 -8.66
CA ILE A 163 -11.17 -5.47 -7.53
C ILE A 163 -11.79 -4.47 -6.55
N GLN A 164 -11.07 -3.39 -6.24
CA GLN A 164 -11.56 -2.34 -5.34
C GLN A 164 -12.73 -1.56 -5.93
N VAL A 165 -12.70 -1.28 -7.23
CA VAL A 165 -13.83 -0.63 -7.94
C VAL A 165 -15.05 -1.54 -7.94
N PHE A 166 -14.90 -2.83 -8.24
CA PHE A 166 -16.02 -3.79 -8.19
C PHE A 166 -16.57 -3.95 -6.78
N LEU A 167 -15.72 -3.98 -5.76
CA LEU A 167 -16.15 -3.98 -4.36
C LEU A 167 -16.98 -2.73 -4.05
N PHE A 168 -16.50 -1.54 -4.45
CA PHE A 168 -17.22 -0.29 -4.25
C PHE A 168 -18.58 -0.27 -4.96
N LEU A 169 -18.63 -0.69 -6.23
CA LEU A 169 -19.88 -0.80 -6.99
C LEU A 169 -20.85 -1.80 -6.35
N GLY A 170 -20.34 -2.95 -5.88
CA GLY A 170 -21.14 -3.95 -5.18
C GLY A 170 -21.74 -3.41 -3.87
N LEU A 171 -20.98 -2.60 -3.12
CA LEU A 171 -21.49 -1.94 -1.92
C LEU A 171 -22.55 -0.89 -2.23
N LEU A 172 -22.40 -0.13 -3.33
CA LEU A 172 -23.43 0.82 -3.77
C LEU A 172 -24.74 0.11 -4.12
N VAL A 173 -24.68 -1.02 -4.83
CA VAL A 173 -25.88 -1.82 -5.12
C VAL A 173 -26.51 -2.34 -3.84
N ALA A 174 -25.72 -2.86 -2.90
CA ALA A 174 -26.21 -3.33 -1.61
C ALA A 174 -26.95 -2.24 -0.82
N THR A 175 -26.51 -0.97 -0.89
CA THR A 175 -27.19 0.13 -0.18
C THR A 175 -28.59 0.45 -0.71
N SER A 176 -28.90 0.03 -1.94
CA SER A 176 -30.21 0.24 -2.55
C SER A 176 -31.21 -0.89 -2.26
N SER A 177 -30.76 -2.02 -1.71
CA SER A 177 -31.60 -3.15 -1.34
C SER A 177 -31.91 -3.12 0.16
N GLY A 178 -32.98 -2.43 0.56
CA GLY A 178 -33.43 -2.29 1.96
C GLY A 178 -33.96 -3.60 2.57
N ALA A 179 -33.08 -4.55 2.87
CA ALA A 179 -33.44 -5.80 3.52
C ALA A 179 -33.32 -5.70 5.05
N SER A 180 -34.34 -6.20 5.77
CA SER A 180 -34.46 -6.16 7.23
C SER A 180 -33.48 -7.11 7.93
N GLY A 181 -32.52 -6.53 8.66
CA GLY A 181 -31.47 -7.15 9.49
C GLY A 181 -30.39 -6.10 9.81
N ARG A 182 -29.36 -6.40 10.61
CA ARG A 182 -28.16 -5.54 10.64
C ARG A 182 -27.51 -5.64 9.28
N ASP A 183 -27.66 -4.60 8.48
CA ASP A 183 -27.20 -4.60 7.09
C ASP A 183 -25.67 -4.70 7.05
N ILE A 184 -25.12 -5.26 5.97
CA ILE A 184 -23.67 -5.30 5.74
C ILE A 184 -23.09 -3.88 5.80
N ILE A 185 -23.87 -2.90 5.33
CA ILE A 185 -23.50 -1.48 5.41
C ILE A 185 -23.45 -0.99 6.86
N ASP A 186 -24.42 -1.34 7.69
CA ASP A 186 -24.40 -0.97 9.11
C ASP A 186 -23.20 -1.60 9.82
N LEU A 187 -22.85 -2.84 9.47
CA LEU A 187 -21.64 -3.50 9.95
C LEU A 187 -20.37 -2.76 9.50
N LEU A 188 -20.29 -2.33 8.23
CA LEU A 188 -19.14 -1.59 7.69
C LEU A 188 -19.02 -0.16 8.24
N ILE A 189 -20.13 0.50 8.57
CA ILE A 189 -20.14 1.83 9.18
C ILE A 189 -19.70 1.74 10.63
N SER A 190 -20.21 0.75 11.37
CA SER A 190 -19.89 0.57 12.78
C SER A 190 -18.50 -0.03 13.02
N GLY A 191 -18.02 -0.91 12.14
CA GLY A 191 -16.74 -1.60 12.26
C GLY A 191 -16.63 -2.55 13.45
N GLN A 192 -17.76 -2.86 14.10
CA GLN A 192 -17.81 -3.66 15.34
C GLN A 192 -18.51 -5.00 15.09
N PRO A 193 -17.76 -6.10 14.92
CA PRO A 193 -18.36 -7.41 14.76
C PRO A 193 -18.94 -7.93 16.09
N GLN A 194 -20.16 -8.44 16.06
CA GLN A 194 -20.85 -9.11 17.17
C GLN A 194 -20.62 -10.63 17.16
N GLY A 195 -20.06 -11.19 16.08
CA GLY A 195 -19.81 -12.62 15.95
C GLY A 195 -18.74 -12.96 14.92
N SER A 196 -18.43 -14.25 14.79
CA SER A 196 -17.39 -14.77 13.88
C SER A 196 -17.68 -14.50 12.42
N ARG A 197 -18.95 -14.63 11.99
CA ARG A 197 -19.38 -14.35 10.61
C ARG A 197 -19.12 -12.89 10.23
N GLU A 198 -19.53 -11.95 11.07
CA GLU A 198 -19.31 -10.52 10.85
C GLU A 198 -17.82 -10.17 10.83
N ARG A 199 -17.02 -10.82 11.70
CA ARG A 199 -15.57 -10.66 11.71
C ARG A 199 -14.93 -11.14 10.40
N LEU A 200 -15.38 -12.27 9.83
CA LEU A 200 -14.92 -12.74 8.52
C LEU A 200 -15.29 -11.79 7.39
N ILE A 201 -16.49 -11.19 7.44
CA ILE A 201 -16.92 -10.18 6.45
C ILE A 201 -16.02 -8.94 6.53
N LEU A 202 -15.80 -8.41 7.74
CA LEU A 202 -14.92 -7.25 7.95
C LEU A 202 -13.47 -7.56 7.56
N PHE A 203 -12.95 -8.74 7.90
CA PHE A 203 -11.62 -9.18 7.48
C PHE A 203 -11.51 -9.25 5.96
N SER A 204 -12.50 -9.84 5.28
CA SER A 204 -12.54 -9.93 3.82
C SER A 204 -12.60 -8.54 3.18
N PHE A 205 -13.43 -7.66 3.73
CA PHE A 205 -13.50 -6.26 3.30
C PHE A 205 -12.13 -5.57 3.45
N LEU A 206 -11.46 -5.69 4.60
CA LEU A 206 -10.15 -5.08 4.84
C LEU A 206 -9.02 -5.69 3.99
N ALA A 207 -9.11 -6.97 3.64
CA ALA A 207 -8.16 -7.59 2.71
C ALA A 207 -8.29 -7.00 1.28
N LEU A 208 -9.52 -6.67 0.86
CA LEU A 208 -9.77 -6.08 -0.46
C LEU A 208 -9.58 -4.55 -0.45
N TRP A 209 -9.95 -3.89 0.64
CA TRP A 209 -9.88 -2.45 0.85
C TRP A 209 -9.08 -2.11 2.14
N PRO A 210 -7.76 -2.30 2.12
CA PRO A 210 -6.92 -2.09 3.30
C PRO A 210 -6.83 -0.62 3.71
N ASN A 211 -7.11 0.32 2.80
CA ASN A 211 -7.11 1.76 3.10
C ASN A 211 -8.12 2.14 4.18
N ALA A 212 -9.16 1.34 4.43
CA ALA A 212 -10.10 1.58 5.51
C ALA A 212 -9.42 1.61 6.89
N LEU A 213 -8.27 0.94 7.06
CA LEU A 213 -7.48 0.94 8.31
C LEU A 213 -6.95 2.32 8.71
N THR A 214 -6.89 3.28 7.78
CA THR A 214 -6.49 4.67 8.11
C THR A 214 -7.62 5.47 8.75
N SER A 215 -8.86 4.96 8.69
CA SER A 215 -10.00 5.55 9.36
C SER A 215 -10.04 5.15 10.85
N ARG A 216 -10.71 5.97 11.65
CA ARG A 216 -10.89 5.69 13.10
C ARG A 216 -11.71 4.43 13.35
N THR A 217 -12.70 4.15 12.51
CA THR A 217 -13.61 2.99 12.62
C THR A 217 -12.85 1.66 12.63
N TYR A 218 -11.84 1.54 11.77
CA TYR A 218 -11.03 0.33 11.64
C TYR A 218 -9.67 0.43 12.32
N GLY A 219 -9.48 1.42 13.20
CA GLY A 219 -8.20 1.70 13.86
C GLY A 219 -7.84 0.74 15.00
N SER A 220 -8.67 -0.29 15.27
CA SER A 220 -8.48 -1.26 16.34
C SER A 220 -7.18 -2.05 16.16
N LEU A 221 -6.58 -2.49 17.29
CA LEU A 221 -5.36 -3.29 17.25
C LEU A 221 -5.59 -4.63 16.51
N GLY A 222 -6.77 -5.24 16.67
CA GLY A 222 -7.12 -6.50 16.03
C GLY A 222 -7.03 -6.43 14.50
N PHE A 223 -7.64 -5.42 13.88
CA PHE A 223 -7.58 -5.25 12.43
C PHE A 223 -6.17 -4.95 11.92
N LYS A 224 -5.36 -4.23 12.71
CA LYS A 224 -3.95 -3.99 12.39
C LYS A 224 -3.13 -5.28 12.42
N LEU A 225 -3.37 -6.14 13.41
CA LEU A 225 -2.72 -7.45 13.49
C LEU A 225 -3.14 -8.37 12.34
N GLU A 226 -4.40 -8.35 11.95
CA GLU A 226 -4.91 -9.09 10.80
C GLU A 226 -4.24 -8.61 9.48
N ALA A 227 -4.09 -7.30 9.31
CA ALA A 227 -3.36 -6.75 8.16
C ALA A 227 -1.86 -7.13 8.18
N LEU A 228 -1.21 -7.09 9.34
CA LEU A 228 0.17 -7.56 9.51
C LEU A 228 0.31 -9.05 9.16
N ALA A 229 -0.64 -9.88 9.58
CA ALA A 229 -0.64 -11.31 9.24
C ALA A 229 -0.71 -11.52 7.72
N LEU A 230 -1.53 -10.76 7.00
CA LEU A 230 -1.59 -10.81 5.54
C LEU A 230 -0.29 -10.33 4.88
N ILE A 231 0.35 -9.27 5.40
CA ILE A 231 1.66 -8.80 4.92
C ILE A 231 2.70 -9.94 5.05
N PHE A 232 2.79 -10.56 6.22
CA PHE A 232 3.71 -11.67 6.44
C PHE A 232 3.38 -12.89 5.56
N LEU A 233 2.09 -13.17 5.35
CA LEU A 233 1.65 -14.24 4.44
C LEU A 233 2.13 -13.97 3.01
N PHE A 234 1.92 -12.76 2.47
CA PHE A 234 2.32 -12.43 1.11
C PHE A 234 3.84 -12.44 0.92
N LEU A 235 4.59 -11.88 1.88
CA LEU A 235 6.05 -11.94 1.88
C LEU A 235 6.57 -13.38 2.00
N GLY A 236 5.92 -14.20 2.82
CA GLY A 236 6.24 -15.63 2.99
C GLY A 236 5.98 -16.43 1.72
N LEU A 237 4.84 -16.22 1.06
CA LEU A 237 4.51 -16.84 -0.22
C LEU A 237 5.47 -16.40 -1.34
N GLN A 238 5.85 -15.12 -1.35
CA GLN A 238 6.86 -14.60 -2.27
C GLN A 238 8.21 -15.30 -2.04
N ALA A 239 8.70 -15.33 -0.80
CA ALA A 239 9.95 -16.00 -0.44
C ALA A 239 9.94 -17.50 -0.77
N TRP A 240 8.83 -18.19 -0.49
CA TRP A 240 8.69 -19.63 -0.77
C TRP A 240 8.73 -19.93 -2.27
N ARG A 241 8.05 -19.13 -3.10
CA ARG A 241 8.11 -19.31 -4.56
C ARG A 241 9.50 -19.07 -5.11
N LEU A 242 10.19 -18.04 -4.63
CA LEU A 242 11.55 -17.75 -5.08
C LEU A 242 12.54 -18.82 -4.66
N GLY A 243 12.41 -19.38 -3.45
CA GLY A 243 13.26 -20.50 -3.02
C GLY A 243 13.12 -21.76 -3.87
N ARG A 244 12.01 -21.93 -4.61
CA ARG A 244 11.86 -23.02 -5.59
C ARG A 244 12.56 -22.75 -6.93
N LEU A 245 12.90 -21.48 -7.20
CA LEU A 245 13.53 -21.03 -8.45
C LEU A 245 15.04 -20.84 -8.30
N GLU A 246 15.55 -20.71 -7.07
CA GLU A 246 16.98 -20.62 -6.80
C GLU A 246 17.65 -22.00 -6.90
N LEU A 247 18.80 -22.07 -7.57
CA LEU A 247 19.64 -23.27 -7.59
C LEU A 247 20.10 -23.58 -6.17
N LYS A 248 20.02 -24.86 -5.78
CA LYS A 248 20.57 -25.31 -4.49
C LYS A 248 22.06 -24.99 -4.49
N ARG A 249 22.51 -24.27 -3.46
CA ARG A 249 23.93 -24.10 -3.17
C ARG A 249 24.44 -25.46 -2.67
N GLU A 250 25.29 -26.09 -3.46
CA GLU A 250 26.15 -27.19 -3.00
C GLU A 250 27.26 -26.65 -2.11
#